data_AF-A0A9Q0TIS6-F1
#
_entry.id   AF-A0A9Q0TIS6-F1
#
_cell.length_a   1.000
_cell.length_b   1.000
_cell.length_c   1.000
_cell.angle_alpha   90.00
_cell.angle_beta   90.00
_cell.angle_gamma   90.00
#
_symmetry.space_group_name_H-M   'P 1'
#
loop_
_entity.id
_entity.type
_entity.pdbx_description
1 polymer ?
#
loop_
_entity_poly.entity_id
_entity_poly.type
_entity_poly.pdbx_seq_one_letter_code
_entity_poly.pdbx_strand_id
1 'polypeptide(L)'
;MTPSGGPSSIPPNHNTADDENELQQPGSPSVKKSEEKGIVTVHEVKCKLYVKSSDPSDIDTWKDKGPGQLSIKCKEGIGRSTKESKPTIVVRNDVGKVLLNALLYPGIKTNPQKNSLVAIFHTAGDDSGNSDSVVARTFLIRTKTQEDRNNLATAIQEYAPTS
;
A
#
# COMPACT_ATOMS: atom_id res chain seq x y z
N MET A 1 29.26 -44.10 37.71
CA MET A 1 30.17 -45.14 37.20
C MET A 1 30.22 -45.01 35.68
N THR A 2 31.32 -44.47 35.15
CA THR A 2 31.72 -44.55 33.73
C THR A 2 32.61 -45.79 33.52
N PRO A 3 32.69 -46.33 32.30
CA PRO A 3 33.95 -46.31 31.51
C PRO A 3 33.69 -46.04 30.00
N SER A 4 34.43 -45.25 29.20
CA SER A 4 35.82 -45.39 28.65
C SER A 4 36.07 -46.74 27.94
N GLY A 5 36.48 -46.94 26.68
CA GLY A 5 36.80 -46.12 25.48
C GLY A 5 37.53 -46.98 24.40
N GLY A 6 37.30 -46.73 23.08
CA GLY A 6 38.11 -47.10 21.88
C GLY A 6 38.35 -48.59 21.51
N PRO A 7 38.86 -48.96 20.30
CA PRO A 7 39.40 -48.14 19.19
C PRO A 7 38.85 -48.46 17.75
N SER A 8 39.23 -47.59 16.80
CA SER A 8 38.97 -47.64 15.34
C SER A 8 39.52 -48.86 14.60
N SER A 9 38.90 -49.20 13.45
CA SER A 9 39.57 -49.77 12.27
C SER A 9 38.72 -49.56 11.01
N ILE A 10 39.28 -48.86 10.02
CA ILE A 10 38.83 -48.75 8.62
C ILE A 10 39.83 -49.56 7.78
N PRO A 11 39.39 -50.26 6.72
CA PRO A 11 40.04 -50.07 5.42
C PRO A 11 39.00 -50.15 4.26
N PRO A 12 39.37 -50.05 2.97
CA PRO A 12 39.53 -48.79 2.27
C PRO A 12 38.66 -48.64 1.01
N ASN A 13 38.58 -47.38 0.58
CA ASN A 13 38.01 -46.79 -0.62
C ASN A 13 38.45 -47.45 -1.96
N HIS A 14 37.53 -47.71 -2.90
CA HIS A 14 37.72 -47.42 -4.34
C HIS A 14 36.46 -47.67 -5.20
N ASN A 15 36.11 -46.66 -6.03
CA ASN A 15 35.36 -46.69 -7.30
C ASN A 15 33.82 -46.80 -7.29
N THR A 16 33.00 -45.99 -7.99
CA THR A 16 33.19 -44.94 -9.01
C THR A 16 31.86 -44.18 -9.19
N ALA A 17 31.95 -42.84 -9.24
CA ALA A 17 31.11 -41.85 -9.94
C ALA A 17 29.58 -41.67 -9.66
N ASP A 18 29.26 -40.38 -9.45
CA ASP A 18 28.10 -39.61 -9.96
C ASP A 18 26.75 -39.73 -9.23
N ASP A 19 26.46 -38.76 -8.33
CA ASP A 19 25.22 -37.97 -8.39
C ASP A 19 25.34 -36.75 -7.45
N GLU A 20 25.98 -35.70 -7.97
CA GLU A 20 26.08 -34.38 -7.35
C GLU A 20 24.86 -33.53 -7.70
N ASN A 21 23.69 -33.90 -7.19
CA ASN A 21 22.49 -33.09 -7.34
C ASN A 21 21.86 -32.73 -5.99
N GLU A 22 22.62 -31.96 -5.21
CA GLU A 22 22.01 -31.06 -4.22
C GLU A 22 21.21 -30.00 -5.01
N LEU A 23 19.95 -30.33 -5.32
CA LEU A 23 18.98 -29.38 -5.85
C LEU A 23 18.83 -28.25 -4.84
N GLN A 24 19.64 -27.20 -5.01
CA GLN A 24 19.48 -25.93 -4.35
C GLN A 24 18.07 -25.45 -4.69
N GLN A 25 17.13 -25.59 -3.75
CA GLN A 25 15.81 -24.99 -3.90
C GLN A 25 16.03 -23.51 -4.22
N PRO A 26 15.51 -22.98 -5.34
CA PRO A 26 15.66 -21.57 -5.63
C PRO A 26 15.02 -20.81 -4.46
N GLY A 27 15.83 -19.99 -3.79
CA GLY A 27 15.38 -19.19 -2.65
C GLY A 27 14.09 -18.49 -3.05
N SER A 28 13.03 -18.70 -2.25
CA SER A 28 11.72 -18.13 -2.54
C SER A 28 11.87 -16.65 -2.86
N PRO A 29 11.29 -16.15 -3.98
CA PRO A 29 11.50 -14.78 -4.42
C PRO A 29 11.03 -13.83 -3.32
N SER A 30 11.99 -13.36 -2.53
CA SER A 30 11.75 -12.37 -1.51
C SER A 30 11.70 -11.04 -2.22
N VAL A 31 10.47 -10.65 -2.56
CA VAL A 31 10.16 -9.31 -3.04
C VAL A 31 10.54 -8.33 -1.93
N LYS A 32 11.71 -7.69 -2.08
CA LYS A 32 12.08 -6.56 -1.23
C LYS A 32 11.03 -5.47 -1.49
N LYS A 33 10.22 -5.17 -0.48
CA LYS A 33 9.40 -3.96 -0.48
C LYS A 33 10.39 -2.79 -0.57
N SER A 34 10.45 -2.13 -1.73
CA SER A 34 11.23 -0.91 -1.88
C SER A 34 10.61 0.15 -0.98
N GLU A 35 11.15 0.31 0.23
CA GLU A 35 10.92 1.48 1.05
C GLU A 35 11.60 2.66 0.36
N GLU A 36 10.81 3.65 -0.03
CA GLU A 36 11.35 4.88 -0.61
C GLU A 36 12.10 5.61 0.50
N LYS A 37 13.44 5.70 0.39
CA LYS A 37 14.29 6.34 1.41
C LYS A 37 13.72 7.72 1.77
N GLY A 38 13.39 7.90 3.06
CA GLY A 38 12.87 9.15 3.57
C GLY A 38 11.36 9.35 3.41
N ILE A 39 10.56 8.31 3.15
CA ILE A 39 9.09 8.34 3.24
C ILE A 39 8.61 7.33 4.29
N VAL A 40 7.80 7.79 5.24
CA VAL A 40 7.18 6.97 6.30
C VAL A 40 5.68 6.81 6.05
N THR A 41 5.14 5.64 6.41
CA THR A 41 3.68 5.41 6.42
C THR A 41 3.14 5.81 7.77
N VAL A 42 2.24 6.80 7.79
CA VAL A 42 1.69 7.39 9.02
C VAL A 42 0.29 6.89 9.35
N HIS A 43 -0.40 6.30 8.38
CA HIS A 43 -1.69 5.66 8.57
C HIS A 43 -1.86 4.55 7.55
N GLU A 44 -2.46 3.42 7.96
CA GLU A 44 -2.74 2.30 7.08
C GLU A 44 -4.07 1.64 7.46
N VAL A 45 -4.94 1.40 6.47
CA VAL A 45 -6.26 0.78 6.69
C VAL A 45 -6.75 0.04 5.45
N LYS A 46 -7.39 -1.11 5.63
CA LYS A 46 -8.04 -1.84 4.52
C LYS A 46 -9.33 -1.14 4.13
N CYS A 47 -9.56 -0.99 2.83
CA CYS A 47 -10.77 -0.37 2.30
C CYS A 47 -11.26 -1.00 1.00
N LYS A 48 -12.47 -0.65 0.61
CA LYS A 48 -12.99 -0.81 -0.75
C LYS A 48 -13.20 0.58 -1.35
N LEU A 49 -12.69 0.79 -2.56
CA LEU A 49 -12.66 2.10 -3.20
C LEU A 49 -13.73 2.21 -4.28
N TYR A 50 -14.39 3.36 -4.33
CA TYR A 50 -15.32 3.73 -5.38
C TYR A 50 -15.00 5.14 -5.89
N VAL A 51 -15.27 5.40 -7.16
CA VAL A 51 -15.15 6.73 -7.77
C VAL A 51 -16.51 7.17 -8.29
N LYS A 52 -16.89 8.43 -8.07
CA LYS A 52 -18.13 8.98 -8.59
C LYS A 52 -18.04 9.07 -10.11
N SER A 53 -19.08 8.64 -10.83
CA SER A 53 -19.11 8.81 -12.29
C SER A 53 -19.09 10.30 -12.65
N SER A 54 -18.30 10.64 -13.67
CA SER A 54 -18.27 11.98 -14.27
C SER A 54 -19.27 12.13 -15.41
N ASP A 55 -19.88 11.04 -15.85
CA ASP A 55 -20.86 11.03 -16.93
C ASP A 55 -22.26 11.34 -16.36
N PRO A 56 -22.91 12.43 -16.79
CA PRO A 56 -24.25 12.80 -16.33
C PRO A 56 -25.34 11.81 -16.79
N SER A 57 -25.08 10.98 -17.80
CA SER A 57 -25.99 9.94 -18.27
C SER A 57 -25.87 8.62 -17.51
N ASP A 58 -24.89 8.53 -16.59
CA ASP A 58 -24.66 7.33 -15.80
C ASP A 58 -25.63 7.24 -14.63
N ILE A 59 -26.50 6.22 -14.66
CA ILE A 59 -27.47 5.95 -13.59
C ILE A 59 -26.75 5.52 -12.30
N ASP A 60 -25.59 4.87 -12.44
CA ASP A 60 -24.78 4.41 -11.33
C ASP A 60 -23.83 5.52 -10.90
N THR A 61 -24.21 6.20 -9.82
CA THR A 61 -23.43 7.32 -9.28
C THR A 61 -22.01 6.90 -8.88
N TRP A 62 -21.79 5.64 -8.49
CA TRP A 62 -20.51 5.14 -7.97
C TRP A 62 -19.99 3.94 -8.75
N LYS A 63 -18.77 4.06 -9.29
CA LYS A 63 -18.03 2.98 -9.96
C LYS A 63 -17.09 2.30 -8.98
N ASP A 64 -17.21 0.98 -8.88
CA ASP A 64 -16.37 0.13 -8.02
C ASP A 64 -14.94 0.05 -8.58
N LYS A 65 -13.94 0.43 -7.78
CA LYS A 65 -12.51 0.28 -8.12
C LYS A 65 -11.86 -0.95 -7.44
N GLY A 66 -12.59 -1.66 -6.57
CA GLY A 66 -12.16 -2.87 -5.89
C GLY A 66 -11.64 -2.67 -4.45
N PRO A 67 -11.31 -3.78 -3.76
CA PRO A 67 -10.64 -3.74 -2.47
C PRO A 67 -9.18 -3.27 -2.60
N GLY A 68 -8.66 -2.67 -1.53
CA GLY A 68 -7.26 -2.27 -1.46
C GLY A 68 -6.80 -1.93 -0.04
N GLN A 69 -5.48 -1.87 0.09
CA GLN A 69 -4.78 -1.33 1.25
C GLN A 69 -4.55 0.17 1.03
N LEU A 70 -5.15 0.99 1.88
CA LEU A 70 -4.91 2.43 1.92
C LEU A 70 -3.73 2.71 2.84
N SER A 71 -2.83 3.58 2.40
CA SER A 71 -1.74 4.14 3.20
C SER A 71 -1.67 5.66 3.02
N ILE A 72 -1.46 6.40 4.10
CA ILE A 72 -1.03 7.81 4.05
C ILE A 72 0.47 7.83 4.30
N LYS A 73 1.20 8.47 3.40
CA LYS A 73 2.66 8.53 3.41
C LYS A 73 3.16 9.97 3.48
N CYS A 74 4.19 10.21 4.28
CA CYS A 74 4.77 11.53 4.49
C CYS A 74 6.29 11.44 4.43
N LYS A 75 6.95 12.55 4.09
CA LYS A 75 8.41 12.66 4.15
C LYS A 75 8.90 12.55 5.60
N GLU A 76 9.85 11.66 5.83
CA GLU A 76 10.48 11.43 7.12
C GLU A 76 11.18 12.69 7.64
N GLY A 77 11.10 12.92 8.95
CA GLY A 77 11.75 14.06 9.61
C GLY A 77 11.11 15.43 9.35
N ILE A 78 10.01 15.50 8.58
CA ILE A 78 9.27 16.73 8.35
C ILE A 78 8.01 16.76 9.24
N GLY A 79 7.72 17.93 9.81
CA GLY A 79 6.52 18.13 10.62
C GLY A 79 5.23 17.80 9.86
N ARG A 80 4.27 17.19 10.56
CA ARG A 80 2.90 16.98 10.09
C ARG A 80 2.24 18.30 9.67
N SER A 81 1.26 18.22 8.76
CA SER A 81 0.49 19.36 8.25
C SER A 81 1.31 20.42 7.49
N THR A 82 2.50 20.08 6.98
CA THR A 82 3.33 20.98 6.17
C THR A 82 3.31 20.58 4.69
N LYS A 83 3.44 21.55 3.79
CA LYS A 83 3.60 21.27 2.34
C LYS A 83 4.85 20.45 2.03
N GLU A 84 5.92 20.64 2.81
CA GLU A 84 7.19 19.94 2.65
C GLU A 84 7.09 18.45 2.97
N SER A 85 6.16 18.06 3.86
CA SER A 85 5.91 16.65 4.18
C SER A 85 5.29 15.86 3.03
N LYS A 86 4.80 16.54 1.98
CA LYS A 86 4.18 15.95 0.77
C LYS A 86 3.27 14.75 1.10
N PRO A 87 2.25 14.97 1.96
CA PRO A 87 1.38 13.91 2.42
C PRO A 87 0.63 13.31 1.22
N THR A 88 0.81 12.02 0.99
CA THR A 88 0.25 11.30 -0.16
C THR A 88 -0.64 10.17 0.31
N ILE A 89 -1.88 10.16 -0.15
CA ILE A 89 -2.80 9.05 0.05
C ILE A 89 -2.69 8.09 -1.14
N VAL A 90 -2.43 6.83 -0.85
CA VAL A 90 -2.26 5.77 -1.86
C VAL A 90 -3.15 4.60 -1.51
N VAL A 91 -3.85 4.05 -2.50
CA VAL A 91 -4.58 2.78 -2.37
C VAL A 91 -3.99 1.80 -3.38
N ARG A 92 -3.59 0.62 -2.91
CA ARG A 92 -3.12 -0.49 -3.76
C ARG A 92 -3.94 -1.74 -3.52
N ASN A 93 -4.23 -2.50 -4.58
CA ASN A 93 -4.83 -3.83 -4.41
C ASN A 93 -3.76 -4.88 -4.07
N ASP A 94 -4.18 -6.13 -3.84
CA ASP A 94 -3.30 -7.22 -3.42
C ASP A 94 -2.25 -7.61 -4.49
N VAL A 95 -2.50 -7.27 -5.77
CA VAL A 95 -1.52 -7.47 -6.86
C VAL A 95 -0.58 -6.27 -7.05
N GLY A 96 -0.66 -5.26 -6.17
CA GLY A 96 0.21 -4.08 -6.19
C GLY A 96 -0.21 -2.97 -7.16
N LYS A 97 -1.33 -3.11 -7.89
CA LYS A 97 -1.88 -2.07 -8.77
C LYS A 97 -2.36 -0.90 -7.94
N VAL A 98 -1.97 0.31 -8.35
CA VAL A 98 -2.44 1.57 -7.75
C VAL A 98 -3.87 1.85 -8.20
N LEU A 99 -4.77 2.03 -7.24
CA LEU A 99 -6.18 2.39 -7.46
C LEU A 99 -6.44 3.88 -7.20
N LEU A 100 -5.65 4.48 -6.29
CA LEU A 100 -5.65 5.91 -5.98
C LEU A 100 -4.21 6.32 -5.64
N ASN A 101 -3.79 7.46 -6.15
CA ASN A 101 -2.55 8.15 -5.76
C ASN A 101 -2.81 9.65 -5.88
N ALA A 102 -2.85 10.33 -4.74
CA ALA A 102 -3.13 11.76 -4.68
C ALA A 102 -2.42 12.42 -3.50
N LEU A 103 -2.05 13.69 -3.67
CA LEU A 103 -1.59 14.52 -2.57
C LEU A 103 -2.78 14.98 -1.73
N LEU A 104 -2.61 15.01 -0.40
CA LEU A 104 -3.51 15.77 0.46
C LEU A 104 -3.20 17.25 0.25
N TYR A 105 -4.26 18.05 0.11
CA TYR A 105 -4.18 19.47 -0.19
C TYR A 105 -4.80 20.30 0.95
N PRO A 106 -4.40 21.58 1.08
CA PRO A 106 -4.96 22.45 2.09
C PRO A 106 -6.49 22.57 2.02
N GLY A 107 -7.13 22.43 3.19
CA GLY A 107 -8.59 22.53 3.29
C GLY A 107 -9.35 21.36 2.67
N ILE A 108 -8.71 20.20 2.47
CA ILE A 108 -9.40 18.99 2.03
C ILE A 108 -10.59 18.68 2.97
N LYS A 109 -11.76 18.46 2.37
CA LYS A 109 -12.99 18.14 3.09
C LYS A 109 -13.28 16.65 2.95
N THR A 110 -13.62 16.04 4.08
CA THR A 110 -14.09 14.66 4.14
C THR A 110 -15.52 14.64 4.66
N ASN A 111 -16.39 13.84 4.04
CA ASN A 111 -17.77 13.63 4.45
C ASN A 111 -17.93 12.19 4.95
N PRO A 112 -18.02 11.98 6.27
CA PRO A 112 -18.18 10.65 6.84
C PRO A 112 -19.61 10.12 6.71
N GLN A 113 -19.78 8.88 6.25
CA GLN A 113 -21.09 8.25 6.01
C GLN A 113 -21.08 6.76 6.42
N LYS A 114 -21.72 6.39 7.53
CA LYS A 114 -21.66 5.02 8.08
C LYS A 114 -20.18 4.55 8.21
N ASN A 115 -19.79 3.50 7.48
CA ASN A 115 -18.43 2.95 7.44
C ASN A 115 -17.60 3.51 6.26
N SER A 116 -18.13 4.51 5.55
CA SER A 116 -17.52 5.11 4.37
C SER A 116 -17.07 6.54 4.64
N LEU A 117 -16.05 6.98 3.91
CA LEU A 117 -15.56 8.34 3.88
C LEU A 117 -15.59 8.85 2.43
N VAL A 118 -16.30 9.94 2.18
CA VAL A 118 -16.34 10.58 0.87
C VAL A 118 -15.37 11.77 0.86
N ALA A 119 -14.51 11.86 -0.13
CA ALA A 119 -13.55 12.95 -0.28
C ALA A 119 -13.27 13.24 -1.76
N ILE A 120 -12.80 14.45 -2.05
CA ILE A 120 -12.39 14.84 -3.40
C ILE A 120 -10.86 14.76 -3.45
N PHE A 121 -10.33 14.12 -4.49
CA PHE A 121 -8.90 14.03 -4.74
C PHE A 121 -8.57 14.51 -6.15
N HIS A 122 -7.45 15.19 -6.27
CA HIS A 122 -6.88 15.59 -7.55
C HIS A 122 -6.00 14.45 -8.07
N THR A 123 -6.43 13.83 -9.16
CA THR A 123 -5.80 12.63 -9.74
C THR A 123 -5.52 12.86 -11.21
N ALA A 124 -4.49 12.21 -11.77
CA ALA A 124 -4.25 12.24 -13.21
C ALA A 124 -5.48 11.70 -13.97
N GLY A 125 -5.81 12.27 -15.13
CA GLY A 125 -6.90 11.82 -15.98
C GLY A 125 -6.84 10.32 -16.31
N ASP A 126 -7.94 9.57 -16.12
CA ASP A 126 -8.03 8.15 -16.51
C ASP A 126 -8.16 7.96 -18.05
N ASP A 127 -8.34 9.04 -18.83
CA ASP A 127 -8.69 8.95 -20.26
C ASP A 127 -7.75 9.81 -21.13
N SER A 128 -7.23 9.20 -22.20
CA SER A 128 -6.50 9.86 -23.29
C SER A 128 -5.06 10.33 -23.01
N GLY A 129 -4.14 9.42 -22.62
CA GLY A 129 -2.71 9.49 -22.99
C GLY A 129 -1.90 10.77 -22.66
N ASN A 130 -2.51 11.74 -21.99
CA ASN A 130 -2.01 13.06 -21.70
C ASN A 130 -2.03 13.19 -20.18
N SER A 131 -0.95 12.71 -19.58
CA SER A 131 -0.70 12.66 -18.15
C SER A 131 -0.67 14.05 -17.48
N ASP A 132 -0.77 15.13 -18.25
CA ASP A 132 -0.73 16.51 -17.74
C ASP A 132 -2.06 17.04 -17.20
N SER A 133 -3.18 16.36 -17.45
CA SER A 133 -4.48 16.81 -16.93
C SER A 133 -4.74 16.24 -15.53
N VAL A 134 -4.68 17.10 -14.52
CA VAL A 134 -5.11 16.79 -13.14
C VAL A 134 -6.60 17.08 -13.01
N VAL A 135 -7.39 16.07 -12.64
CA VAL A 135 -8.85 16.18 -12.52
C VAL A 135 -9.28 15.93 -11.07
N ALA A 136 -10.16 16.80 -10.58
CA ALA A 136 -10.83 16.61 -9.29
C ALA A 136 -11.88 15.49 -9.41
N ARG A 137 -11.70 14.42 -8.65
CA ARG A 137 -12.62 13.28 -8.62
C ARG A 137 -13.11 13.02 -7.20
N THR A 138 -14.40 12.73 -7.07
CA THR A 138 -14.99 12.35 -5.80
C THR A 138 -14.84 10.84 -5.60
N PHE A 139 -14.25 10.44 -4.49
CA PHE A 139 -14.08 9.05 -4.10
C PHE A 139 -14.90 8.74 -2.86
N LEU A 140 -15.37 7.49 -2.78
CA LEU A 140 -15.95 6.91 -1.57
C LEU A 140 -15.04 5.76 -1.12
N ILE A 141 -14.52 5.87 0.10
CA ILE A 141 -13.61 4.90 0.71
C ILE A 141 -14.41 4.17 1.80
N ARG A 142 -14.75 2.91 1.55
CA ARG A 142 -15.49 2.08 2.52
C ARG A 142 -14.51 1.25 3.35
N THR A 143 -14.48 1.49 4.65
CA THR A 143 -13.70 0.68 5.61
C THR A 143 -14.56 -0.41 6.22
N LYS A 144 -13.95 -1.33 6.98
CA LYS A 144 -14.68 -2.42 7.65
C LYS A 144 -15.54 -1.90 8.79
N THR A 145 -15.00 -1.00 9.61
CA THR A 145 -15.64 -0.48 10.82
C THR A 145 -15.83 1.03 10.78
N GLN A 146 -16.73 1.55 11.61
CA GLN A 146 -16.88 3.00 11.77
C GLN A 146 -15.65 3.64 12.42
N GLU A 147 -14.95 2.91 13.30
CA GLU A 147 -13.73 3.38 13.96
C GLU A 147 -12.59 3.58 12.95
N ASP A 148 -12.35 2.60 12.08
CA ASP A 148 -11.38 2.70 10.98
C ASP A 148 -11.63 3.94 10.12
N ARG A 149 -12.91 4.17 9.77
CA ARG A 149 -13.34 5.35 9.02
C ARG A 149 -13.03 6.65 9.76
N ASN A 150 -13.26 6.70 11.06
CA ASN A 150 -12.98 7.88 11.89
C ASN A 150 -11.48 8.14 11.98
N ASN A 151 -10.69 7.10 12.23
CA ASN A 151 -9.24 7.19 12.29
C ASN A 151 -8.66 7.69 10.96
N LEU A 152 -9.19 7.21 9.83
CA LEU A 152 -8.82 7.69 8.50
C LEU A 152 -9.18 9.17 8.32
N ALA A 153 -10.38 9.60 8.72
CA ALA A 153 -10.79 10.99 8.60
C ALA A 153 -9.90 11.92 9.44
N THR A 154 -9.59 11.52 10.68
CA THR A 154 -8.66 12.23 11.56
C THR A 154 -7.27 12.30 10.95
N ALA A 155 -6.75 11.19 10.43
CA ALA A 155 -5.43 11.17 9.80
C ALA A 155 -5.37 12.07 8.56
N ILE A 156 -6.42 12.11 7.73
CA ILE A 156 -6.48 13.03 6.58
C ILE A 156 -6.41 14.49 7.06
N GLN A 157 -7.16 14.86 8.11
CA GLN A 157 -7.13 16.22 8.65
C GLN A 157 -5.79 16.56 9.31
N GLU A 158 -5.21 15.62 10.06
CA GLU A 158 -3.94 15.81 10.76
C GLU A 158 -2.78 15.98 9.79
N TYR A 159 -2.73 15.20 8.71
CA TYR A 159 -1.62 15.24 7.76
C TYR A 159 -1.85 16.18 6.58
N ALA A 160 -3.07 16.66 6.35
CA ALA A 160 -3.32 17.67 5.32
C ALA A 160 -2.53 18.96 5.62
N PRO A 161 -1.89 19.58 4.60
CA PRO A 161 -1.17 20.83 4.81
C PRO A 161 -2.14 21.96 5.21
N THR A 162 -1.74 22.88 6.08
CA THR A 162 -2.64 23.96 6.53
C THR A 162 -2.71 25.17 5.59
N SER A 163 -1.63 25.46 4.87
CA SER A 163 -1.54 26.62 3.95
C SER A 163 -0.61 26.36 2.79
#